data_AF-A0A813KG31-F1
#
_entry.id   AF-A0A813KG31-F1
#
_cell.length_a   1.000
_cell.length_b   1.000
_cell.length_c   1.000
_cell.angle_alpha   90.00
_cell.angle_beta   90.00
_cell.angle_gamma   90.00
#
_symmetry.space_group_name_H-M   'P 1'
#
loop_
_entity.id
_entity.type
_entity.pdbx_description
1 polymer ?
#
loop_
_entity_poly.entity_id
_entity_poly.type
_entity_poly.pdbx_seq_one_letter_code
_entity_poly.pdbx_strand_id
1 'polypeptide(L)'
;NRGKVWNNNQFVTDHPALVAEENPLWKKILGVPSLMREFRKKTMRENARHAADYAAKRAMVQCVSTCAFAHAANKQGLRVQPEEYKALTCLGKAPPISKQSMKSDLRSAGVLKLSRLVFELVHPLTTTRTVTFRSTNFISTLIVMTSPLGTLSMNALFLSAVGESLNLRSDAECAQSSPTEVYARQVFVGLFSLLLGSLPQIVFLALQTRQFVDRKRYRRLTSIQWQLRRWDLEDMVVIFMAAVYCAACYLYLILFLANISDVAERKWIIGVSTGVISDY
;
A
#
# COMPACT_ATOMS: atom_id res chain seq x y z
N ASN A 1 -27.03 22.91 27.46
CA ASN A 1 -27.21 23.71 26.23
C ASN A 1 -25.90 23.98 25.54
N ARG A 2 -25.66 23.21 24.46
CA ARG A 2 -24.77 23.39 23.28
C ARG A 2 -24.37 21.98 22.83
N GLY A 3 -25.32 21.29 22.21
CA GLY A 3 -25.08 20.00 21.58
C GLY A 3 -24.10 20.20 20.43
N LYS A 4 -22.87 19.70 20.58
CA LYS A 4 -21.97 19.50 19.44
C LYS A 4 -22.60 18.42 18.58
N VAL A 5 -23.29 18.84 17.52
CA VAL A 5 -23.69 17.97 16.41
C VAL A 5 -22.39 17.51 15.76
N TRP A 6 -21.96 16.30 16.11
CA TRP A 6 -20.87 15.65 15.40
C TRP A 6 -21.37 15.35 13.99
N ASN A 7 -20.79 16.05 13.02
CA ASN A 7 -21.06 15.85 11.60
C ASN A 7 -20.42 14.52 11.18
N ASN A 8 -21.11 13.42 11.46
CA ASN A 8 -20.68 12.06 11.17
C ASN A 8 -20.86 11.77 9.68
N ASN A 9 -19.86 12.15 8.87
CA ASN A 9 -19.64 11.58 7.54
C ASN A 9 -19.05 10.15 7.63
N GLN A 10 -19.46 9.36 8.63
CA GLN A 10 -19.14 7.94 8.69
C GLN A 10 -20.29 7.19 8.02
N PHE A 11 -19.97 6.52 6.91
CA PHE A 11 -20.88 5.60 6.22
C PHE A 11 -21.28 4.46 7.16
N VAL A 12 -22.28 4.71 8.00
CA VAL A 12 -23.16 3.65 8.47
C VAL A 12 -23.87 3.18 7.22
N THR A 13 -23.57 1.97 6.75
CA THR A 13 -24.29 1.37 5.62
C THR A 13 -25.70 1.00 6.08
N ASP A 14 -26.54 2.02 6.24
CA ASP A 14 -28.01 1.95 6.16
C ASP A 14 -28.46 2.26 4.72
N HIS A 15 -27.60 2.05 3.73
CA HIS A 15 -27.99 2.28 2.34
C HIS A 15 -29.01 1.21 1.94
N PRO A 16 -30.26 1.57 1.59
CA PRO A 16 -31.32 0.61 1.22
C PRO A 16 -30.95 -0.26 0.00
N ALA A 17 -29.87 0.07 -0.71
CA ALA A 17 -29.31 -0.71 -1.80
C ALA A 17 -28.77 -2.09 -1.38
N LEU A 18 -28.37 -2.27 -0.11
CA LEU A 18 -27.95 -3.58 0.42
C LEU A 18 -29.12 -4.43 0.93
N VAL A 19 -30.29 -3.81 1.15
CA VAL A 19 -31.56 -4.52 1.44
C VAL A 19 -32.29 -4.88 0.13
N ALA A 20 -31.81 -4.39 -1.02
CA ALA A 20 -32.39 -4.65 -2.34
C ALA A 20 -32.15 -6.08 -2.88
N GLU A 21 -31.61 -7.00 -2.08
CA GLU A 21 -31.54 -8.43 -2.42
C GLU A 21 -32.94 -9.08 -2.49
N GLU A 22 -33.97 -8.41 -1.97
CA GLU A 22 -35.39 -8.77 -2.15
C GLU A 22 -36.12 -7.91 -3.19
N ASN A 23 -35.42 -7.22 -4.09
CA ASN A 23 -36.08 -6.41 -5.11
C ASN A 23 -36.71 -7.31 -6.20
N PRO A 24 -38.04 -7.29 -6.43
CA PRO A 24 -38.73 -8.15 -7.41
C PRO A 24 -38.22 -8.00 -8.85
N LEU A 25 -37.53 -6.90 -9.16
CA LEU A 25 -36.84 -6.70 -10.45
C LEU A 25 -35.73 -7.74 -10.71
N TRP A 26 -34.98 -8.16 -9.69
CA TRP A 26 -33.93 -9.18 -9.85
C TRP A 26 -34.52 -10.56 -10.17
N LYS A 27 -35.64 -10.92 -9.53
CA LYS A 27 -36.39 -12.14 -9.88
C LYS A 27 -36.93 -12.08 -11.31
N LYS A 28 -37.34 -10.90 -11.78
CA LYS A 28 -37.83 -10.68 -13.14
C LYS A 28 -36.71 -10.76 -14.19
N ILE A 29 -35.50 -10.30 -13.87
CA ILE A 29 -34.33 -10.37 -14.77
C ILE A 29 -33.73 -11.79 -14.81
N LEU A 30 -33.60 -12.46 -13.66
CA LEU A 30 -33.08 -13.83 -13.56
C LEU A 30 -34.07 -14.88 -14.10
N GLY A 31 -35.37 -14.57 -14.13
CA GLY A 31 -36.43 -15.45 -14.62
C GLY A 31 -36.57 -15.52 -16.14
N VAL A 32 -35.76 -14.79 -16.92
CA VAL A 32 -35.81 -14.80 -18.40
C VAL A 32 -34.77 -15.79 -18.95
N PRO A 33 -35.15 -17.02 -19.35
CA PRO A 33 -34.20 -18.08 -19.70
C PRO A 33 -33.43 -17.80 -21.01
N SER A 34 -33.92 -16.88 -21.84
CA SER A 34 -33.27 -16.43 -23.07
C SER A 34 -32.10 -15.48 -22.79
N LEU A 35 -32.23 -14.60 -21.79
CA LEU A 35 -31.18 -13.65 -21.39
C LEU A 35 -29.99 -14.39 -20.77
N MET A 36 -30.25 -15.36 -19.90
CA MET A 36 -29.21 -16.22 -19.31
C MET A 36 -28.53 -17.12 -20.35
N ARG A 37 -29.24 -17.58 -21.38
CA ARG A 37 -28.65 -18.35 -22.49
C ARG A 37 -27.73 -17.49 -23.37
N GLU A 38 -28.11 -16.25 -23.66
CA GLU A 38 -27.26 -15.30 -24.39
C GLU A 38 -26.04 -14.88 -23.58
N PHE A 39 -26.22 -14.54 -22.30
CA PHE A 39 -25.09 -14.25 -21.41
C PHE A 39 -24.12 -15.43 -21.35
N ARG A 40 -24.60 -16.66 -21.14
CA ARG A 40 -23.75 -17.85 -21.07
C ARG A 40 -23.01 -18.13 -22.39
N LYS A 41 -23.66 -17.96 -23.54
CA LYS A 41 -23.03 -18.11 -24.87
C LYS A 41 -21.96 -17.03 -25.11
N LYS A 42 -22.23 -15.79 -24.71
CA LYS A 42 -21.32 -14.67 -24.91
C LYS A 42 -20.12 -14.74 -23.97
N THR A 43 -20.33 -15.07 -22.70
CA THR A 43 -19.26 -15.29 -21.71
C THR A 43 -18.41 -16.51 -22.07
N MET A 44 -18.98 -17.61 -22.60
CA MET A 44 -18.16 -18.74 -23.06
C MET A 44 -17.33 -18.41 -24.31
N ARG A 45 -17.85 -17.61 -25.25
CA ARG A 45 -17.11 -17.16 -26.44
C ARG A 45 -16.03 -16.14 -26.10
N GLU A 46 -16.27 -15.25 -25.15
CA GLU A 46 -15.27 -14.31 -24.65
C GLU A 46 -14.21 -15.02 -23.81
N ASN A 47 -14.58 -15.97 -22.93
CA ASN A 47 -13.62 -16.76 -22.16
C ASN A 47 -12.72 -17.65 -23.05
N ALA A 48 -13.27 -18.22 -24.14
CA ALA A 48 -12.48 -19.00 -25.10
C ALA A 48 -11.51 -18.12 -25.91
N ARG A 49 -11.85 -16.85 -26.18
CA ARG A 49 -10.95 -15.88 -26.82
C ARG A 49 -9.92 -15.31 -25.85
N HIS A 50 -10.28 -15.14 -24.57
CA HIS A 50 -9.38 -14.65 -23.55
C HIS A 50 -8.37 -15.70 -23.09
N ALA A 51 -8.69 -17.00 -23.11
CA ALA A 51 -7.80 -18.13 -22.81
C ALA A 51 -6.45 -18.07 -23.58
N ALA A 52 -6.46 -17.56 -24.82
CA ALA A 52 -5.25 -17.40 -25.65
C ALA A 52 -4.47 -16.11 -25.36
N ASP A 53 -5.06 -15.14 -24.66
CA ASP A 53 -4.53 -13.79 -24.42
C ASP A 53 -4.20 -13.54 -22.91
N TYR A 54 -4.23 -14.60 -22.09
CA TYR A 54 -4.20 -14.54 -20.61
C TYR A 54 -2.80 -14.29 -20.01
N ALA A 55 -1.72 -14.30 -20.80
CA ALA A 55 -0.37 -14.01 -20.31
C ALA A 55 -0.01 -12.51 -20.37
N ALA A 56 -0.63 -11.73 -21.28
CA ALA A 56 -0.22 -10.35 -21.54
C ALA A 56 -1.12 -9.28 -20.89
N LYS A 57 -2.38 -9.60 -20.55
CA LYS A 57 -3.37 -8.60 -20.08
C LYS A 57 -3.58 -8.50 -18.58
N ARG A 58 -2.73 -9.11 -17.75
CA ARG A 58 -2.89 -9.08 -16.29
C ARG A 58 -2.57 -7.71 -15.65
N ALA A 59 -2.21 -6.70 -16.44
CA ALA A 59 -2.10 -5.29 -16.02
C ALA A 59 -3.27 -4.39 -16.51
N MET A 60 -4.23 -4.91 -17.29
CA MET A 60 -5.27 -4.11 -17.96
C MET A 60 -6.72 -4.51 -17.62
N VAL A 61 -6.94 -5.28 -16.55
CA VAL A 61 -8.29 -5.55 -16.02
C VAL A 61 -8.53 -4.73 -14.75
N GLN A 62 -8.39 -3.43 -14.89
CA GLN A 62 -9.08 -2.42 -14.09
C GLN A 62 -9.30 -1.26 -15.05
N CYS A 63 -10.55 -0.82 -15.17
CA CYS A 63 -11.05 0.12 -16.19
C CYS A 63 -11.39 -0.49 -17.56
N VAL A 64 -12.39 -1.40 -17.59
CA VAL A 64 -13.38 -1.25 -18.67
C VAL A 64 -14.03 0.11 -18.42
N SER A 65 -13.82 1.08 -19.31
CA SER A 65 -14.34 2.43 -19.11
C SER A 65 -15.86 2.33 -18.93
N THR A 66 -16.38 3.08 -17.95
CA THR A 66 -17.80 3.11 -17.61
C THR A 66 -18.69 3.39 -18.84
N CYS A 67 -18.15 4.13 -19.82
CA CYS A 67 -18.80 4.38 -21.10
C CYS A 67 -19.03 3.11 -21.94
N ALA A 68 -18.12 2.14 -21.95
CA ALA A 68 -18.25 0.93 -22.75
C ALA A 68 -19.38 0.02 -22.25
N PHE A 69 -19.52 -0.11 -20.92
CA PHE A 69 -20.61 -0.88 -20.32
C PHE A 69 -21.97 -0.17 -20.46
N ALA A 70 -22.00 1.16 -20.30
CA ALA A 70 -23.22 1.96 -20.51
C ALA A 70 -23.70 1.89 -21.98
N HIS A 71 -22.76 1.95 -22.93
CA HIS A 71 -23.09 1.82 -24.35
C HIS A 71 -23.61 0.42 -24.69
N ALA A 72 -23.03 -0.64 -24.12
CA ALA A 72 -23.49 -2.00 -24.34
C ALA A 72 -24.90 -2.26 -23.78
N ALA A 73 -25.22 -1.71 -22.60
CA ALA A 73 -26.54 -1.81 -21.99
C ALA A 73 -27.61 -1.06 -22.83
N ASN A 74 -27.29 0.16 -23.29
CA ASN A 74 -28.21 0.96 -24.08
C ASN A 74 -28.51 0.31 -25.46
N LYS A 75 -27.52 -0.38 -26.06
CA LYS A 75 -27.69 -1.12 -27.31
C LYS A 75 -28.65 -2.32 -27.19
N GLN A 76 -28.91 -2.80 -25.97
CA GLN A 76 -29.87 -3.87 -25.66
C GLN A 76 -31.24 -3.33 -25.21
N GLY A 77 -31.49 -2.03 -25.35
CA GLY A 77 -32.74 -1.39 -24.93
C GLY A 77 -32.91 -1.28 -23.41
N LEU A 78 -31.87 -1.59 -22.63
CA LEU A 78 -31.87 -1.43 -21.18
C LEU A 78 -31.47 0.01 -20.86
N ARG A 79 -32.46 0.84 -20.50
CA ARG A 79 -32.22 2.14 -19.87
C ARG A 79 -31.81 1.94 -18.42
N VAL A 80 -30.51 1.82 -18.18
CA VAL A 80 -29.95 1.78 -16.82
C VAL A 80 -29.89 3.21 -16.30
N GLN A 81 -30.56 3.48 -15.16
CA GLN A 81 -30.49 4.81 -14.56
C GLN A 81 -29.10 5.04 -13.94
N PRO A 82 -28.58 6.29 -13.92
CA PRO A 82 -27.27 6.61 -13.34
C PRO A 82 -27.08 6.14 -11.88
N GLU A 83 -28.19 6.09 -11.13
CA GLU A 83 -28.27 5.59 -9.74
C GLU A 83 -27.94 4.08 -9.64
N GLU A 84 -28.48 3.26 -10.56
CA GLU A 84 -28.26 1.81 -10.61
C GLU A 84 -26.82 1.48 -11.05
N TYR A 85 -26.23 2.36 -11.84
CA TYR A 85 -24.86 2.25 -12.33
C TYR A 85 -23.82 2.44 -11.20
N LYS A 86 -24.10 3.36 -10.26
CA LYS A 86 -23.28 3.53 -9.04
C LYS A 86 -23.31 2.28 -8.16
N ALA A 87 -24.45 1.60 -8.06
CA ALA A 87 -24.56 0.35 -7.30
C ALA A 87 -23.72 -0.79 -7.91
N LEU A 88 -23.68 -0.89 -9.24
CA LEU A 88 -22.92 -1.92 -9.97
C LEU A 88 -21.40 -1.70 -9.91
N THR A 89 -20.94 -0.45 -9.94
CA THR A 89 -19.50 -0.12 -9.82
C THR A 89 -18.97 -0.36 -8.40
N CYS A 90 -19.83 -0.28 -7.37
CA CYS A 90 -19.46 -0.63 -6.00
C CYS A 90 -19.38 -2.15 -5.72
N LEU A 91 -19.95 -2.99 -6.59
CA LEU A 91 -19.93 -4.46 -6.47
C LEU A 91 -18.70 -5.10 -7.12
N GLY A 92 -17.83 -4.32 -7.77
CA GLY A 92 -16.53 -4.76 -8.28
C GLY A 92 -15.51 -5.07 -7.17
N LYS A 93 -15.90 -5.88 -6.16
CA LYS A 93 -14.92 -6.53 -5.29
C LYS A 93 -14.33 -7.68 -6.09
N ALA A 94 -13.04 -7.56 -6.42
CA ALA A 94 -12.27 -8.66 -6.96
C ALA A 94 -12.50 -9.92 -6.10
N PRO A 95 -12.66 -11.11 -6.70
CA PRO A 95 -12.84 -12.34 -5.94
C PRO A 95 -11.65 -12.52 -4.99
N PRO A 96 -11.87 -13.05 -3.77
CA PRO A 96 -10.79 -13.31 -2.83
C PRO A 96 -9.78 -14.25 -3.50
N ILE A 97 -8.55 -13.77 -3.68
CA ILE A 97 -7.44 -14.55 -4.22
C ILE A 97 -7.30 -15.79 -3.33
N SER A 98 -7.45 -16.98 -3.93
CA SER A 98 -7.33 -18.22 -3.16
C SER A 98 -5.90 -18.33 -2.62
N LYS A 99 -5.77 -18.58 -1.31
CA LYS A 99 -4.46 -18.71 -0.63
C LYS A 99 -3.56 -19.80 -1.26
N GLN A 100 -4.14 -20.73 -2.02
CA GLN A 100 -3.42 -21.79 -2.73
C GLN A 100 -2.72 -21.28 -4.00
N SER A 101 -3.35 -20.38 -4.77
CA SER A 101 -2.73 -19.80 -5.98
C SER A 101 -1.53 -18.92 -5.64
N MET A 102 -1.57 -18.23 -4.51
CA MET A 102 -0.44 -17.38 -4.09
C MET A 102 0.77 -18.19 -3.62
N LYS A 103 0.55 -19.39 -3.07
CA LYS A 103 1.64 -20.28 -2.58
C LYS A 103 2.39 -20.97 -3.72
N SER A 104 1.74 -21.33 -4.83
CA SER A 104 2.40 -21.93 -5.99
C SER A 104 3.26 -20.91 -6.75
N ASP A 105 2.77 -19.67 -6.83
CA ASP A 105 3.50 -18.57 -7.49
C ASP A 105 4.74 -18.16 -6.66
N LEU A 106 4.64 -18.16 -5.32
CA LEU A 106 5.80 -17.88 -4.45
C LEU A 106 6.90 -18.95 -4.52
N ARG A 107 6.56 -20.23 -4.76
CA ARG A 107 7.57 -21.32 -4.84
C ARG A 107 8.33 -21.34 -6.17
N SER A 108 7.75 -20.81 -7.24
CA SER A 108 8.35 -20.76 -8.58
C SER A 108 9.04 -19.43 -8.88
N ALA A 109 8.80 -18.41 -8.07
CA ALA A 109 9.49 -17.13 -8.16
C ALA A 109 10.92 -17.26 -7.63
N GLY A 110 11.91 -17.17 -8.51
CA GLY A 110 13.32 -17.02 -8.11
C GLY A 110 13.53 -15.78 -7.23
N VAL A 111 14.65 -15.74 -6.50
CA VAL A 111 14.98 -14.69 -5.50
C VAL A 111 14.78 -13.26 -6.03
N LEU A 112 15.10 -13.02 -7.31
CA LEU A 112 14.90 -11.73 -8.00
C LEU A 112 13.42 -11.32 -8.18
N LYS A 113 12.51 -12.28 -8.42
CA LYS A 113 11.08 -11.99 -8.48
C LYS A 113 10.51 -11.76 -7.09
N LEU A 114 11.01 -12.46 -6.08
CA LEU A 114 10.58 -12.30 -4.70
C LEU A 114 11.03 -10.94 -4.14
N SER A 115 12.28 -10.53 -4.40
CA SER A 115 12.77 -9.20 -4.03
C SER A 115 11.98 -8.10 -4.74
N ARG A 116 11.68 -8.26 -6.03
CA ARG A 116 10.82 -7.32 -6.77
C ARG A 116 9.39 -7.24 -6.22
N LEU A 117 8.79 -8.38 -5.87
CA LEU A 117 7.45 -8.41 -5.27
C LEU A 117 7.44 -7.74 -3.89
N VAL A 118 8.43 -8.05 -3.04
CA VAL A 118 8.59 -7.41 -1.73
C VAL A 118 8.81 -5.91 -1.91
N PHE A 119 9.64 -5.51 -2.86
CA PHE A 119 9.92 -4.12 -3.17
C PHE A 119 8.66 -3.39 -3.68
N GLU A 120 7.92 -3.94 -4.64
CA GLU A 120 6.66 -3.35 -5.14
C GLU A 120 5.56 -3.28 -4.06
N LEU A 121 5.56 -4.24 -3.12
CA LEU A 121 4.65 -4.28 -1.95
C LEU A 121 5.05 -3.30 -0.85
N VAL A 122 6.35 -3.04 -0.69
CA VAL A 122 6.89 -2.12 0.33
C VAL A 122 6.96 -0.69 -0.20
N HIS A 123 6.86 -0.50 -1.51
CA HIS A 123 7.00 0.80 -2.13
C HIS A 123 5.93 1.79 -1.60
N PRO A 124 6.36 2.89 -0.95
CA PRO A 124 5.42 3.78 -0.27
C PRO A 124 4.47 4.49 -1.25
N LEU A 125 4.92 4.79 -2.48
CA LEU A 125 4.07 5.45 -3.49
C LEU A 125 3.02 4.53 -4.13
N THR A 126 3.21 3.21 -4.13
CA THR A 126 2.16 2.29 -4.61
C THR A 126 1.08 2.15 -3.54
N THR A 127 1.49 2.17 -2.28
CA THR A 127 0.60 2.13 -1.11
C THR A 127 -0.26 3.39 -1.00
N THR A 128 0.27 4.58 -1.32
CA THR A 128 -0.54 5.82 -1.34
C THR A 128 -1.56 5.86 -2.47
N ARG A 129 -1.33 5.13 -3.58
CA ARG A 129 -2.27 5.08 -4.71
C ARG A 129 -3.51 4.25 -4.42
N THR A 130 -3.45 3.29 -3.50
CA THR A 130 -4.66 2.64 -3.01
C THR A 130 -5.34 3.58 -2.02
N VAL A 131 -6.18 4.48 -2.55
CA VAL A 131 -7.04 5.40 -1.79
C VAL A 131 -7.93 4.56 -0.87
N THR A 132 -7.44 4.30 0.32
CA THR A 132 -8.23 3.71 1.38
C THR A 132 -8.97 4.87 2.03
N PHE A 133 -10.30 4.88 1.93
CA PHE A 133 -11.20 5.81 2.63
C PHE A 133 -11.06 5.79 4.17
N ARG A 134 -10.02 5.12 4.70
CA ARG A 134 -9.94 4.63 6.08
C ARG A 134 -8.87 5.33 6.91
N SER A 135 -7.86 5.95 6.30
CA SER A 135 -6.90 6.81 6.99
C SER A 135 -7.06 8.25 6.51
N THR A 136 -6.78 9.20 7.40
CA THR A 136 -6.62 10.59 6.96
C THR A 136 -5.37 10.66 6.09
N ASN A 137 -5.43 11.43 4.99
CA ASN A 137 -4.28 11.62 4.09
C ASN A 137 -3.02 12.01 4.87
N PHE A 138 -3.19 12.74 5.98
CA PHE A 138 -2.13 13.13 6.91
C PHE A 138 -1.34 11.95 7.50
N ILE A 139 -2.01 10.91 8.01
CA ILE A 139 -1.31 9.77 8.60
C ILE A 139 -0.57 9.00 7.51
N SER A 140 -1.20 8.82 6.35
CA SER A 140 -0.56 8.16 5.21
C SER A 140 0.70 8.91 4.75
N THR A 141 0.65 10.24 4.63
CA THR A 141 1.83 11.04 4.27
C THR A 141 2.90 10.97 5.35
N LEU A 142 2.51 11.01 6.63
CA LEU A 142 3.44 10.91 7.75
C LEU A 142 4.19 9.58 7.72
N ILE A 143 3.49 8.46 7.56
CA ILE A 143 4.11 7.12 7.47
C ILE A 143 5.02 7.02 6.24
N VAL A 144 4.60 7.55 5.09
CA VAL A 144 5.43 7.56 3.87
C VAL A 144 6.73 8.35 4.08
N MET A 145 6.68 9.47 4.81
CA MET A 145 7.88 10.27 5.12
C MET A 145 8.86 9.57 6.06
N THR A 146 8.41 8.63 6.89
CA THR A 146 9.31 7.88 7.81
C THR A 146 10.32 7.03 7.05
N SER A 147 9.98 6.55 5.84
CA SER A 147 10.82 5.69 5.02
C SER A 147 12.10 6.39 4.52
N PRO A 148 12.03 7.48 3.74
CA PRO A 148 13.22 8.16 3.26
C PRO A 148 14.05 8.75 4.41
N LEU A 149 13.41 9.35 5.44
CA LEU A 149 14.12 9.89 6.60
C LEU A 149 14.85 8.81 7.39
N GLY A 150 14.23 7.63 7.56
CA GLY A 150 14.85 6.47 8.17
C GLY A 150 16.07 5.98 7.39
N THR A 151 15.94 5.79 6.09
CA THR A 151 17.04 5.34 5.23
C THR A 151 18.21 6.34 5.22
N LEU A 152 17.91 7.64 5.09
CA LEU A 152 18.93 8.70 5.13
C LEU A 152 19.69 8.72 6.47
N SER A 153 18.96 8.67 7.58
CA SER A 153 19.56 8.69 8.93
C SER A 153 20.37 7.42 9.22
N MET A 154 19.89 6.24 8.84
CA MET A 154 20.65 4.99 8.99
C MET A 154 21.92 4.98 8.16
N ASN A 155 21.87 5.46 6.91
CA ASN A 155 23.05 5.56 6.06
C ASN A 155 24.10 6.50 6.67
N ALA A 156 23.67 7.67 7.14
CA ALA A 156 24.51 8.60 7.88
C ALA A 156 25.12 7.97 9.17
N LEU A 157 24.34 7.16 9.89
CA LEU A 157 24.79 6.44 11.07
C LEU A 157 25.85 5.40 10.76
N PHE A 158 25.65 4.59 9.72
CA PHE A 158 26.68 3.64 9.30
C PHE A 158 27.93 4.34 8.80
N LEU A 159 27.82 5.42 8.02
CA LEU A 159 28.99 6.19 7.59
C LEU A 159 29.75 6.82 8.76
N SER A 160 29.03 7.26 9.79
CA SER A 160 29.63 7.77 11.03
C SER A 160 30.37 6.67 11.80
N ALA A 161 29.75 5.49 11.91
CA ALA A 161 30.33 4.35 12.63
C ALA A 161 31.49 3.69 11.86
N VAL A 162 31.44 3.71 10.54
CA VAL A 162 32.45 3.14 9.63
C VAL A 162 33.55 4.15 9.29
N GLY A 163 33.29 5.44 9.49
CA GLY A 163 34.16 6.55 9.10
C GLY A 163 35.54 6.49 9.75
N GLU A 164 36.51 7.08 9.05
CA GLU A 164 37.97 7.17 9.31
C GLU A 164 38.40 7.47 10.75
N SER A 165 37.47 7.87 11.64
CA SER A 165 37.71 8.00 13.08
C SER A 165 38.20 6.72 13.77
N LEU A 166 37.89 5.53 13.25
CA LEU A 166 38.47 4.26 13.75
C LEU A 166 39.83 3.94 13.12
N ASN A 167 40.24 4.66 12.08
CA ASN A 167 41.43 4.35 11.30
C ASN A 167 42.71 5.05 11.81
N LEU A 168 42.64 5.76 12.93
CA LEU A 168 43.83 6.38 13.54
C LEU A 168 44.85 5.37 14.07
N ARG A 169 44.53 4.06 14.07
CA ARG A 169 45.43 3.01 14.59
C ARG A 169 45.37 1.65 13.88
N SER A 170 44.65 1.54 12.76
CA SER A 170 44.69 0.29 11.99
C SER A 170 46.07 0.15 11.35
N ASP A 171 46.74 -0.98 11.58
CA ASP A 171 48.05 -1.28 10.99
C ASP A 171 48.04 -1.06 9.47
N ALA A 172 49.15 -0.57 8.93
CA ALA A 172 49.32 -0.26 7.51
C ALA A 172 49.04 -1.47 6.58
N GLU A 173 49.09 -2.68 7.12
CA GLU A 173 48.77 -3.92 6.40
C GLU A 173 47.27 -4.09 6.11
N CYS A 174 46.40 -3.35 6.77
CA CYS A 174 44.95 -3.37 6.53
C CYS A 174 44.46 -2.21 5.65
N ALA A 175 45.35 -1.61 4.86
CA ALA A 175 44.98 -0.62 3.85
C ALA A 175 44.10 -1.29 2.77
N GLN A 176 42.83 -0.87 2.68
CA GLN A 176 41.87 -1.35 1.68
C GLN A 176 42.50 -1.34 0.28
N SER A 177 42.73 -2.53 -0.27
CA SER A 177 43.59 -2.72 -1.44
C SER A 177 42.85 -2.62 -2.77
N SER A 178 41.51 -2.51 -2.76
CA SER A 178 40.75 -2.39 -4.02
C SER A 178 39.58 -1.40 -3.95
N PRO A 179 39.40 -0.52 -4.97
CA PRO A 179 38.25 0.38 -5.06
C PRO A 179 36.92 -0.38 -5.18
N THR A 180 36.96 -1.62 -5.66
CA THR A 180 35.78 -2.50 -5.75
C THR A 180 35.26 -2.91 -4.39
N GLU A 181 36.13 -3.18 -3.41
CA GLU A 181 35.72 -3.52 -2.05
C GLU A 181 35.04 -2.34 -1.36
N VAL A 182 35.59 -1.13 -1.54
CA VAL A 182 35.00 0.11 -1.02
C VAL A 182 33.60 0.29 -1.59
N TYR A 183 33.42 0.13 -2.90
CA TYR A 183 32.12 0.25 -3.55
C TYR A 183 31.14 -0.81 -3.04
N ALA A 184 31.55 -2.08 -2.98
CA ALA A 184 30.70 -3.16 -2.49
C ALA A 184 30.23 -2.90 -1.05
N ARG A 185 31.12 -2.46 -0.17
CA ARG A 185 30.79 -2.10 1.22
C ARG A 185 29.74 -0.99 1.29
N GLN A 186 29.85 0.04 0.47
CA GLN A 186 28.87 1.13 0.43
C GLN A 186 27.50 0.64 -0.04
N VAL A 187 27.46 -0.22 -1.07
CA VAL A 187 26.22 -0.85 -1.53
C VAL A 187 25.57 -1.68 -0.43
N PHE A 188 26.35 -2.50 0.29
CA PHE A 188 25.82 -3.28 1.42
C PHE A 188 25.27 -2.39 2.52
N VAL A 189 25.99 -1.34 2.91
CA VAL A 189 25.52 -0.38 3.93
C VAL A 189 24.22 0.28 3.49
N GLY A 190 24.10 0.69 2.22
CA GLY A 190 22.85 1.23 1.68
C GLY A 190 21.69 0.24 1.80
N LEU A 191 21.91 -1.02 1.43
CA LEU A 191 20.89 -2.07 1.48
C LEU A 191 20.44 -2.38 2.92
N PHE A 192 21.38 -2.50 3.85
CA PHE A 192 21.08 -2.70 5.28
C PHE A 192 20.38 -1.48 5.90
N SER A 193 20.76 -0.27 5.49
CA SER A 193 20.10 0.96 5.94
C SER A 193 18.64 1.01 5.49
N LEU A 194 18.33 0.54 4.28
CA LEU A 194 16.97 0.45 3.76
C LEU A 194 16.14 -0.60 4.51
N LEU A 195 16.73 -1.77 4.81
CA LEU A 195 16.08 -2.80 5.61
C LEU A 195 15.78 -2.33 7.04
N LEU A 196 16.74 -1.67 7.69
CA LEU A 196 16.57 -1.17 9.06
C LEU A 196 15.66 0.07 9.11
N GLY A 197 15.78 0.96 8.13
CA GLY A 197 14.96 2.16 8.00
C GLY A 197 13.48 1.87 7.73
N SER A 198 13.16 0.71 7.13
CA SER A 198 11.78 0.26 6.88
C SER A 198 11.12 -0.43 8.07
N LEU A 199 11.86 -0.81 9.13
CA LEU A 199 11.29 -1.47 10.32
C LEU A 199 10.20 -0.63 11.00
N PRO A 200 10.40 0.68 11.29
CA PRO A 200 9.36 1.51 11.89
C PRO A 200 8.10 1.60 11.01
N GLN A 201 8.27 1.66 9.69
CA GLN A 201 7.17 1.70 8.74
C GLN A 201 6.32 0.41 8.81
N ILE A 202 6.96 -0.77 8.88
CA ILE A 202 6.27 -2.05 9.03
C ILE A 202 5.48 -2.09 10.35
N VAL A 203 6.06 -1.59 11.44
CA VAL A 203 5.37 -1.49 12.74
C VAL A 203 4.14 -0.59 12.64
N PHE A 204 4.24 0.58 12.01
CA PHE A 204 3.10 1.48 11.81
C PHE A 204 2.02 0.86 10.93
N LEU A 205 2.38 0.18 9.85
CA LEU A 205 1.45 -0.53 8.98
C LEU A 205 0.73 -1.66 9.72
N ALA A 206 1.44 -2.40 10.58
CA ALA A 206 0.85 -3.44 11.41
C ALA A 206 -0.17 -2.87 12.41
N LEU A 207 0.16 -1.74 13.05
CA LEU A 207 -0.74 -1.03 13.97
C LEU A 207 -2.00 -0.49 13.27
N GLN A 208 -1.91 -0.18 11.97
CA GLN A 208 -3.06 0.29 11.18
C GLN A 208 -3.99 -0.83 10.70
N THR A 209 -3.69 -2.11 10.96
CA THR A 209 -4.54 -3.22 10.53
C THR A 209 -5.86 -3.27 11.32
N ARG A 210 -6.87 -2.53 10.85
CA ARG A 210 -8.19 -2.51 11.48
C ARG A 210 -9.08 -3.64 10.97
N GLN A 211 -9.53 -4.50 11.87
CA GLN A 211 -10.55 -5.50 11.56
C GLN A 211 -11.92 -4.83 11.39
N PHE A 212 -12.64 -5.16 10.32
CA PHE A 212 -14.03 -4.76 10.17
C PHE A 212 -14.89 -5.66 11.06
N VAL A 213 -15.66 -5.05 11.96
CA VAL A 213 -16.61 -5.81 12.78
C VAL A 213 -17.98 -5.76 12.12
N ASP A 214 -18.61 -6.93 11.98
CA ASP A 214 -19.93 -7.06 11.40
C ASP A 214 -20.98 -6.36 12.28
N ARG A 215 -21.77 -5.49 11.66
CA ARG A 215 -22.83 -4.70 12.30
C ARG A 215 -23.86 -5.58 12.98
N LYS A 216 -24.12 -6.78 12.46
CA LYS A 216 -25.08 -7.74 13.05
C LYS A 216 -24.71 -8.13 14.49
N ARG A 217 -23.43 -8.03 14.85
CA ARG A 217 -22.93 -8.37 16.19
C ARG A 217 -23.12 -7.24 17.20
N TYR A 218 -23.28 -5.99 16.75
CA TYR A 218 -23.43 -4.83 17.64
C TYR A 218 -24.87 -4.38 17.78
N ARG A 219 -25.58 -4.96 18.76
CA ARG A 219 -26.93 -4.52 19.13
C ARG A 219 -26.93 -3.28 20.05
N ARG A 220 -25.80 -2.95 20.68
CA ARG A 220 -25.67 -1.80 21.61
C ARG A 220 -24.84 -0.68 20.99
N LEU A 221 -25.36 0.55 21.03
CA LEU A 221 -24.66 1.75 20.57
C LEU A 221 -23.40 2.06 21.41
N THR A 222 -23.39 1.69 22.69
CA THR A 222 -22.28 1.97 23.61
C THR A 222 -20.98 1.25 23.25
N SER A 223 -21.06 0.02 22.72
CA SER A 223 -19.88 -0.72 22.27
C SER A 223 -19.23 -0.12 21.02
N ILE A 224 -20.01 0.51 20.14
CA ILE A 224 -19.49 1.17 18.93
C ILE A 224 -18.67 2.40 19.33
N GLN A 225 -19.18 3.23 20.26
CA GLN A 225 -18.47 4.41 20.73
C GLN A 225 -17.13 4.07 21.39
N TRP A 226 -17.08 3.00 22.18
CA TRP A 226 -15.85 2.56 22.81
C TRP A 226 -14.80 2.10 21.79
N GLN A 227 -15.23 1.42 20.72
CA GLN A 227 -14.33 1.02 19.62
C GLN A 227 -13.80 2.22 18.84
N LEU A 228 -14.66 3.20 18.53
CA LEU A 228 -14.22 4.42 17.86
C LEU A 228 -13.16 5.15 18.69
N ARG A 229 -13.38 5.32 20.00
CA ARG A 229 -12.39 5.94 20.89
C ARG A 229 -11.08 5.16 20.95
N ARG A 230 -11.15 3.83 20.90
CA ARG A 230 -9.94 2.99 20.84
C ARG A 230 -9.19 3.21 19.54
N TRP A 231 -9.87 3.28 18.39
CA TRP A 231 -9.22 3.56 17.11
C TRP A 231 -8.64 4.98 17.06
N ASP A 232 -9.32 5.96 17.62
CA ASP A 232 -8.79 7.33 17.72
C ASP A 232 -7.52 7.38 18.59
N LEU A 233 -7.49 6.61 19.69
CA LEU A 233 -6.30 6.47 20.52
C LEU A 233 -5.16 5.75 19.80
N GLU A 234 -5.45 4.66 19.08
CA GLU A 234 -4.47 3.93 18.27
C GLU A 234 -3.87 4.85 17.18
N ASP A 235 -4.70 5.65 16.50
CA ASP A 235 -4.24 6.64 15.52
C ASP A 235 -3.36 7.72 16.16
N MET A 236 -3.76 8.25 17.32
CA MET A 236 -2.97 9.25 18.04
C MET A 236 -1.60 8.69 18.46
N VAL A 237 -1.54 7.44 18.92
CA VAL A 237 -0.28 6.78 19.25
C VAL A 237 0.60 6.62 18.01
N VAL A 238 0.04 6.18 16.87
CA VAL A 238 0.79 6.05 15.61
C VAL A 238 1.32 7.40 15.14
N ILE A 239 0.49 8.45 15.17
CA ILE A 239 0.90 9.81 14.79
C ILE A 239 2.04 10.29 15.68
N PHE A 240 1.89 10.14 17.01
CA PHE A 240 2.90 10.58 17.97
C PHE A 240 4.22 9.85 17.76
N MET A 241 4.20 8.52 17.65
CA MET A 241 5.40 7.71 17.44
C MET A 241 6.09 8.04 16.11
N ALA A 242 5.33 8.19 15.02
CA ALA A 242 5.88 8.55 13.72
C ALA A 242 6.47 9.98 13.72
N ALA A 243 5.81 10.93 14.38
CA ALA A 243 6.31 12.29 14.52
C ALA A 243 7.61 12.35 15.33
N VAL A 244 7.68 11.66 16.47
CA VAL A 244 8.89 11.57 17.30
C VAL A 244 10.04 10.92 16.53
N TYR A 245 9.75 9.83 15.80
CA TYR A 245 10.75 9.18 14.95
C TYR A 245 11.29 10.10 13.85
N CYS A 246 10.41 10.75 13.09
CA CYS A 246 10.80 11.72 12.06
C CYS A 246 11.62 12.87 12.65
N ALA A 247 11.23 13.41 13.81
CA ALA A 247 11.97 14.47 14.48
C ALA A 247 13.37 13.99 14.91
N ALA A 248 13.50 12.78 15.47
CA ALA A 248 14.78 12.19 15.83
C ALA A 248 15.69 11.98 14.62
N CYS A 249 15.17 11.40 13.53
CA CYS A 249 15.91 11.24 12.27
C CYS A 249 16.37 12.59 11.72
N TYR A 250 15.50 13.61 11.75
CA TYR A 250 15.81 14.95 11.25
C TYR A 250 16.90 15.65 12.08
N LEU A 251 16.79 15.61 13.41
CA LEU A 251 17.80 16.15 14.32
C LEU A 251 19.15 15.45 14.13
N TYR A 252 19.13 14.11 14.01
CA TYR A 252 20.33 13.33 13.75
C TYR A 252 20.99 13.73 12.41
N LEU A 253 20.19 13.88 11.34
CA LEU A 253 20.70 14.32 10.04
C LEU A 253 21.31 15.71 10.10
N ILE A 254 20.70 16.66 10.83
CA ILE A 254 21.29 18.00 11.03
C ILE A 254 22.63 17.90 11.74
N LEU A 255 22.71 17.14 12.84
CA LEU A 255 23.95 16.96 13.60
C LEU A 255 25.04 16.28 12.76
N PHE A 256 24.67 15.28 11.97
CA PHE A 256 25.56 14.60 11.05
C PHE A 256 26.10 15.55 9.98
N LEU A 257 25.22 16.30 9.32
CA LEU A 257 25.59 17.28 8.29
C LEU A 257 26.45 18.42 8.87
N ALA A 258 26.25 18.79 10.13
CA ALA A 258 27.09 19.78 10.80
C ALA A 258 28.50 19.28 11.11
N ASN A 259 28.70 17.95 11.20
CA ASN A 259 29.96 17.33 11.63
C ASN A 259 30.69 16.58 10.50
N ILE A 260 30.14 16.56 9.28
CA ILE A 260 30.70 15.78 8.18
C ILE A 260 31.86 16.51 7.51
N SER A 261 32.95 15.80 7.22
CA SER A 261 34.05 16.29 6.37
C SER A 261 33.69 16.23 4.87
N ASP A 262 34.27 17.09 4.04
CA ASP A 262 34.03 17.14 2.58
C ASP A 262 34.19 15.79 1.85
N VAL A 263 35.09 14.92 2.33
CA VAL A 263 35.31 13.59 1.74
C VAL A 263 34.15 12.64 2.05
N ALA A 264 33.61 12.71 3.27
CA ALA A 264 32.47 11.91 3.71
C ALA A 264 31.16 12.40 3.08
N GLU A 265 31.04 13.71 2.80
CA GLU A 265 29.90 14.29 2.08
C GLU A 265 29.68 13.62 0.72
N ARG A 266 30.74 13.52 -0.10
CA ARG A 266 30.66 12.87 -1.41
C ARG A 266 30.25 11.40 -1.31
N LYS A 267 30.81 10.66 -0.35
CA LYS A 267 30.47 9.25 -0.12
C LYS A 267 29.00 9.10 0.29
N TRP A 268 28.51 9.99 1.16
CA TRP A 268 27.11 10.00 1.58
C TRP A 268 26.16 10.28 0.42
N ILE A 269 26.42 11.29 -0.42
CA ILE A 269 25.58 11.61 -1.59
C ILE A 269 25.50 10.42 -2.57
N ILE A 270 26.60 9.69 -2.79
CA ILE A 270 26.61 8.50 -3.65
C ILE A 270 25.76 7.37 -3.02
N GLY A 271 25.90 7.14 -1.71
CA GLY A 271 25.09 6.14 -1.00
C GLY A 271 23.59 6.48 -1.02
N VAL A 272 23.25 7.75 -0.80
CA VAL A 272 21.87 8.25 -0.85
C VAL A 272 21.29 8.12 -2.26
N SER A 273 22.03 8.55 -3.28
CA SER A 273 21.55 8.46 -4.67
C SER A 273 21.34 7.01 -5.10
N THR A 274 22.22 6.08 -4.69
CA THR A 274 22.04 4.65 -4.95
C THR A 274 20.79 4.09 -4.27
N GLY A 275 20.54 4.47 -3.01
CA GLY A 275 19.33 4.07 -2.28
C GLY A 275 18.06 4.61 -2.94
N VAL A 276 18.04 5.90 -3.26
CA VAL A 276 16.89 6.54 -3.92
C VAL A 276 16.65 5.96 -5.31
N ILE A 277 17.69 5.75 -6.12
CA ILE A 277 17.56 5.10 -7.44
C ILE A 277 17.07 3.67 -7.28
N SER A 278 17.55 2.94 -6.26
CA SER A 278 17.03 1.59 -6.01
C SER A 278 15.57 1.59 -5.60
N ASP A 279 15.07 2.70 -5.05
CA ASP A 279 13.68 2.92 -4.68
C ASP A 279 12.78 3.33 -5.88
N TYR A 280 13.32 3.83 -7.00
CA TYR A 280 12.56 4.27 -8.19
C TYR A 280 12.60 3.26 -9.35
#